data_AF-A0A2M9EM98-F1
#
_entry.id   AF-A0A2M9EM98-F1
#
_cell.length_a   1.000
_cell.length_b   1.000
_cell.length_c   1.000
_cell.angle_alpha   90.00
_cell.angle_beta   90.00
_cell.angle_gamma   90.00
#
_symmetry.space_group_name_H-M   'P 1'
#
loop_
_entity.id
_entity.type
_entity.pdbx_description
1 polymer ?
#
loop_
_entity_poly.entity_id
_entity_poly.type
_entity_poly.pdbx_seq_one_letter_code
_entity_poly.pdbx_strand_id
1 'polypeptide(L)'
;MTQSDSDLSVLAVMALEWMPDAAPPHPALSQQQAGLLAERIGHDLALLVPEVTGLDLMVMGAHFDPAEALRAGWPLHRRLHELRLRAPGRNAAPRIIALGADAAGEIPQPLQAEAAMQGGALRIVPLLLAGENAAAVGEQLETLLLERGMARAETALLAQEAFATRVEHVRYLTIHDLAAMMALQYRNMGLEPLWGLIETALLAPGKAAWLDAPPEPLLYLTNGEVRAGLFSDAAWRERYGGDEQDPARLARLRGFFDARLRQFAAVLEAHDLPLLYVDIAAGCDAKTVLMEA
;
A
#
# COMPACT_ATOMS: atom_id res chain seq x y z
N MET A 1 20.63 23.94 -4.39
CA MET A 1 19.67 22.87 -4.69
C MET A 1 18.66 22.88 -3.57
N THR A 2 17.42 23.25 -3.85
CA THR A 2 16.31 23.06 -2.91
C THR A 2 16.07 21.56 -2.81
N GLN A 3 16.30 20.97 -1.63
CA GLN A 3 15.87 19.60 -1.33
C GLN A 3 14.38 19.47 -1.69
N SER A 4 14.03 18.38 -2.34
CA SER A 4 12.62 18.07 -2.60
C SER A 4 11.92 17.76 -1.26
N ASP A 5 10.61 17.98 -1.16
CA ASP A 5 9.86 17.67 0.07
C ASP A 5 9.97 16.17 0.47
N SER A 6 10.30 15.28 -0.47
CA SER A 6 10.57 13.87 -0.16
C SER A 6 11.92 13.66 0.53
N ASP A 7 12.94 14.49 0.26
CA ASP A 7 14.25 14.40 0.91
C ASP A 7 14.21 14.77 2.40
N LEU A 8 13.10 15.39 2.83
CA LEU A 8 12.87 15.84 4.19
C LEU A 8 12.00 14.87 5.00
N SER A 9 11.65 13.70 4.44
CA SER A 9 10.78 12.76 5.14
C SER A 9 11.08 11.28 4.91
N VAL A 10 10.87 10.46 5.94
CA VAL A 10 10.85 9.00 5.86
C VAL A 10 9.41 8.53 5.98
N LEU A 11 8.96 7.80 4.96
CA LEU A 11 7.66 7.14 4.95
C LEU A 11 7.81 5.78 5.62
N ALA A 12 7.12 5.57 6.74
CA ALA A 12 7.19 4.33 7.50
C ALA A 12 5.79 3.88 7.92
N VAL A 13 5.70 2.64 8.41
CA VAL A 13 4.49 2.08 8.98
C VAL A 13 4.82 1.24 10.21
N MET A 14 3.85 1.11 11.10
CA MET A 14 3.79 -0.01 12.04
C MET A 14 2.80 -1.04 11.47
N ALA A 15 3.31 -2.16 10.98
CA ALA A 15 2.53 -3.30 10.55
C ALA A 15 2.01 -4.09 11.75
N LEU A 16 0.74 -4.47 11.69
CA LEU A 16 -0.02 -5.18 12.71
C LEU A 16 -0.61 -6.42 12.04
N GLU A 17 -0.19 -7.60 12.48
CA GLU A 17 -0.79 -8.86 12.05
C GLU A 17 -1.73 -9.33 13.15
N TRP A 18 -3.03 -9.37 12.86
CA TRP A 18 -4.04 -9.83 13.81
C TRP A 18 -4.08 -11.35 13.90
N MET A 19 -4.37 -11.85 15.10
CA MET A 19 -4.69 -13.26 15.28
C MET A 19 -5.99 -13.60 14.51
N PRO A 20 -6.04 -14.68 13.71
CA PRO A 20 -7.20 -15.02 12.88
C PRO A 20 -8.53 -15.19 13.63
N ASP A 21 -8.45 -15.51 14.93
CA ASP A 21 -9.58 -15.78 15.84
C ASP A 21 -9.84 -14.62 16.82
N ALA A 22 -9.25 -13.44 16.60
CA ALA A 22 -9.47 -12.28 17.44
C ALA A 22 -10.80 -11.55 17.13
N ALA A 23 -11.25 -10.75 18.08
CA ALA A 23 -12.34 -9.81 17.83
C ALA A 23 -11.91 -8.78 16.76
N PRO A 24 -12.85 -8.28 15.93
CA PRO A 24 -12.55 -7.21 14.99
C PRO A 24 -11.96 -6.00 15.71
N PRO A 25 -10.82 -5.46 15.25
CA PRO A 25 -10.20 -4.29 15.87
C PRO A 25 -11.09 -3.05 15.74
N HIS A 26 -10.90 -2.11 16.67
CA HIS A 26 -11.35 -0.75 16.45
C HIS A 26 -10.61 -0.15 15.24
N PRO A 27 -11.30 0.44 14.25
CA PRO A 27 -10.64 0.97 13.05
C PRO A 27 -9.74 2.19 13.35
N ALA A 28 -9.96 2.82 14.50
CA ALA A 28 -9.43 4.10 14.90
C ALA A 28 -9.23 4.16 16.41
N LEU A 29 -8.21 4.89 16.84
CA LEU A 29 -7.90 5.21 18.22
C LEU A 29 -8.41 6.61 18.56
N SER A 30 -8.82 6.82 19.81
CA SER A 30 -9.00 8.17 20.33
C SER A 30 -7.69 8.96 20.32
N GLN A 31 -7.77 10.29 20.36
CA GLN A 31 -6.58 11.15 20.46
C GLN A 31 -5.64 10.76 21.61
N GLN A 32 -6.20 10.40 22.78
CA GLN A 32 -5.40 9.98 23.93
C GLN A 32 -4.67 8.65 23.67
N GLN A 33 -5.35 7.64 23.14
CA GLN A 33 -4.75 6.35 22.81
C GLN A 33 -3.68 6.50 21.72
N ALA A 34 -3.96 7.30 20.69
CA ALA A 34 -3.01 7.59 19.62
C ALA A 34 -1.74 8.27 20.17
N GLY A 35 -1.88 9.21 21.12
CA GLY A 35 -0.76 9.88 21.79
C GLY A 35 0.13 8.91 22.56
N LEU A 36 -0.47 8.05 23.39
CA LEU A 36 0.26 7.03 24.16
C LEU A 36 1.02 6.07 23.24
N LEU A 37 0.37 5.63 22.15
CA LEU A 37 0.99 4.75 21.18
C LEU A 37 2.15 5.45 20.46
N ALA A 38 1.97 6.71 20.06
CA ALA A 38 3.01 7.49 19.37
C ALA A 38 4.27 7.70 20.22
N GLU A 39 4.11 7.94 21.53
CA GLU A 39 5.25 8.04 22.46
C GLU A 39 6.04 6.73 22.52
N ARG A 40 5.35 5.58 22.56
CA ARG A 40 6.00 4.25 22.56
C ARG A 40 6.69 3.94 21.24
N ILE A 41 6.05 4.26 20.11
CA ILE A 41 6.65 4.13 18.79
C ILE A 41 7.93 4.98 18.70
N GLY A 42 7.87 6.24 19.12
CA GLY A 42 9.04 7.12 19.14
C GLY A 42 10.18 6.59 20.00
N HIS A 43 9.86 6.02 21.17
CA HIS A 43 10.84 5.38 22.03
C HIS A 43 11.49 4.15 21.37
N ASP A 44 10.70 3.25 20.78
CA ASP A 44 11.20 2.07 20.09
C ASP A 44 12.14 2.45 18.95
N LEU A 45 11.73 3.41 18.10
CA LEU A 45 12.53 3.87 16.97
C LEU A 45 13.84 4.55 17.44
N ALA A 46 13.80 5.35 18.51
CA ALA A 46 15.00 6.00 19.06
C ALA A 46 16.00 5.01 19.67
N LEU A 47 15.55 3.83 20.14
CA LEU A 47 16.45 2.77 20.58
C LEU A 47 17.15 2.05 19.42
N LEU A 48 16.57 2.10 18.22
CA LEU A 48 17.16 1.54 17.00
C LEU A 48 18.07 2.56 16.31
N VAL A 49 17.57 3.79 16.13
CA VAL A 49 18.25 4.92 15.47
C VAL A 49 18.06 6.17 16.35
N PRO A 50 19.02 6.51 17.22
CA PRO A 50 18.89 7.64 18.16
C PRO A 50 18.58 8.99 17.51
N GLU A 51 19.04 9.19 16.28
CA GLU A 51 18.85 10.40 15.47
C GLU A 51 17.38 10.68 15.12
N VAL A 52 16.49 9.68 15.26
CA VAL A 52 15.04 9.86 15.17
C VAL A 52 14.54 10.94 16.13
N THR A 53 15.19 11.10 17.29
CA THR A 53 14.85 12.16 18.27
C THR A 53 15.04 13.58 17.74
N GLY A 54 15.78 13.75 16.65
CA GLY A 54 15.97 15.01 15.93
C GLY A 54 14.88 15.33 14.90
N LEU A 55 13.90 14.45 14.69
CA LEU A 55 12.86 14.58 13.66
C LEU A 55 11.48 14.72 14.31
N ASP A 56 10.52 15.40 13.66
CA ASP A 56 9.13 15.21 14.10
C ASP A 56 8.67 13.81 13.70
N LEU A 57 7.98 13.14 14.61
CA LEU A 57 7.26 11.88 14.38
C LEU A 57 5.76 12.16 14.31
N MET A 58 5.17 11.86 13.16
CA MET A 58 3.72 11.82 12.95
C MET A 58 3.24 10.38 13.03
N VAL A 59 2.18 10.13 13.79
CA VAL A 59 1.52 8.82 13.88
C VAL A 59 0.04 8.98 13.59
N MET A 60 -0.48 8.18 12.65
CA MET A 60 -1.91 8.08 12.43
C MET A 60 -2.51 7.07 13.41
N GLY A 61 -3.43 7.47 14.28
CA GLY A 61 -4.15 6.59 15.20
C GLY A 61 -5.26 5.79 14.51
N ALA A 62 -4.98 5.21 13.35
CA ALA A 62 -5.91 4.37 12.60
C ALA A 62 -5.14 3.36 11.75
N HIS A 63 -5.79 2.26 11.41
CA HIS A 63 -5.15 1.18 10.66
C HIS A 63 -5.78 0.96 9.27
N PHE A 64 -4.94 0.69 8.28
CA PHE A 64 -5.31 0.60 6.87
C PHE A 64 -4.88 -0.74 6.30
N ASP A 65 -5.44 -1.08 5.16
CA ASP A 65 -4.93 -2.19 4.36
C ASP A 65 -3.58 -1.79 3.75
N PRO A 66 -2.60 -2.71 3.64
CA PRO A 66 -1.34 -2.44 2.96
C PRO A 66 -1.49 -1.83 1.57
N ALA A 67 -2.51 -2.23 0.79
CA ALA A 67 -2.73 -1.69 -0.54
C ALA A 67 -3.13 -0.20 -0.51
N GLU A 68 -3.83 0.27 0.54
CA GLU A 68 -4.16 1.70 0.72
C GLU A 68 -2.91 2.55 0.97
N ALA A 69 -1.92 1.99 1.69
CA ALA A 69 -0.64 2.65 1.91
C ALA A 69 0.25 2.65 0.65
N LEU A 70 0.12 1.60 -0.16
CA LEU A 70 0.84 1.40 -1.42
C LEU A 70 0.03 1.89 -2.62
N ARG A 71 -0.61 3.06 -2.51
CA ARG A 71 -1.24 3.75 -3.64
C ARG A 71 -0.28 4.77 -4.24
N ALA A 72 -0.39 4.98 -5.55
CA ALA A 72 0.51 5.86 -6.28
C ALA A 72 0.56 7.27 -5.65
N GLY A 73 1.78 7.73 -5.37
CA GLY A 73 2.02 9.04 -4.74
C GLY A 73 1.83 9.08 -3.21
N TRP A 74 1.60 7.96 -2.54
CA TRP A 74 1.64 7.84 -1.07
C TRP A 74 0.60 8.74 -0.36
N PRO A 75 -0.70 8.63 -0.67
CA PRO A 75 -1.71 9.59 -0.21
C PRO A 75 -1.82 9.70 1.31
N LEU A 76 -1.69 8.58 2.05
CA LEU A 76 -1.72 8.58 3.52
C LEU A 76 -0.56 9.41 4.09
N HIS A 77 0.67 9.16 3.63
CA HIS A 77 1.86 9.87 4.11
C HIS A 77 1.91 11.33 3.65
N ARG A 78 1.47 11.63 2.42
CA ARG A 78 1.32 13.01 1.95
C ARG A 78 0.38 13.78 2.87
N ARG A 79 -0.73 13.15 3.27
CA ARG A 79 -1.67 13.77 4.20
C ARG A 79 -1.07 13.98 5.59
N LEU A 80 -0.28 13.04 6.10
CA LEU A 80 0.48 13.24 7.35
C LEU A 80 1.43 14.43 7.23
N HIS A 81 2.12 14.57 6.09
CA HIS A 81 3.02 15.69 5.85
C HIS A 81 2.26 17.03 5.85
N GLU A 82 1.15 17.12 5.12
CA GLU A 82 0.29 18.33 5.12
C GLU A 82 -0.19 18.72 6.52
N LEU A 83 -0.54 17.74 7.36
CA LEU A 83 -1.00 17.97 8.73
C LEU A 83 0.15 18.39 9.65
N ARG A 84 1.33 17.78 9.53
CA ARG A 84 2.57 18.24 10.20
C ARG A 84 2.85 19.71 9.91
N LEU A 85 2.62 20.11 8.66
CA LEU A 85 2.79 21.50 8.21
C LEU A 85 1.75 22.46 8.82
N ARG A 86 0.65 21.98 9.39
CA ARG A 86 -0.37 22.82 10.06
C ARG A 86 -0.31 22.72 11.58
N ALA A 87 0.43 21.75 12.10
CA ALA A 87 0.55 21.49 13.54
C ALA A 87 1.26 22.66 14.26
N PRO A 88 0.77 23.08 15.45
CA PRO A 88 1.42 24.10 16.28
C PRO A 88 2.85 23.73 16.69
N GLY A 89 3.67 24.75 16.99
CA GLY A 89 5.03 24.52 17.51
C GLY A 89 6.10 24.23 16.44
N ARG A 90 5.86 24.59 15.18
CA ARG A 90 6.80 24.38 14.04
C ARG A 90 8.22 24.94 14.22
N ASN A 91 8.38 26.01 15.01
CA ASN A 91 9.67 26.65 15.27
C ASN A 91 10.30 26.19 16.60
N ALA A 92 9.78 25.11 17.19
CA ALA A 92 10.25 24.55 18.46
C ALA A 92 11.12 23.31 18.22
N ALA A 93 11.46 22.60 19.30
CA ALA A 93 12.13 21.31 19.26
C ALA A 93 11.32 20.26 18.47
N PRO A 94 11.95 19.15 18.02
CA PRO A 94 11.26 18.02 17.38
C PRO A 94 10.05 17.54 18.17
N ARG A 95 8.98 17.18 17.47
CA ARG A 95 7.66 16.91 18.06
C ARG A 95 7.19 15.49 17.80
N ILE A 96 6.45 14.91 18.74
CA ILE A 96 5.62 13.74 18.50
C ILE A 96 4.18 14.23 18.31
N ILE A 97 3.58 13.95 17.16
CA ILE A 97 2.24 14.37 16.78
C ILE A 97 1.42 13.12 16.45
N ALA A 98 0.43 12.83 17.29
CA ALA A 98 -0.51 11.76 17.05
C ALA A 98 -1.85 12.31 16.56
N LEU A 99 -2.41 11.68 15.52
CA LEU A 99 -3.71 12.00 14.97
C LEU A 99 -4.70 10.90 15.34
N GLY A 100 -5.54 11.13 16.34
CA GLY A 100 -6.63 10.22 16.69
C GLY A 100 -7.98 10.71 16.19
N ALA A 101 -8.97 9.82 16.25
CA ALA A 101 -10.36 10.15 16.02
C ALA A 101 -10.86 11.18 17.04
N ASP A 102 -11.84 11.99 16.62
CA ASP A 102 -12.48 12.97 17.49
C ASP A 102 -13.43 12.31 18.52
N ALA A 103 -14.16 13.13 19.27
CA ALA A 103 -15.10 12.64 20.28
C ALA A 103 -16.27 11.83 19.72
N ALA A 104 -16.61 11.99 18.44
CA ALA A 104 -17.61 11.19 17.75
C ALA A 104 -17.01 9.90 17.13
N GLY A 105 -15.68 9.72 17.25
CA GLY A 105 -14.98 8.61 16.63
C GLY A 105 -14.68 8.83 15.14
N GLU A 106 -14.84 10.07 14.64
CA GLU A 106 -14.63 10.37 13.24
C GLU A 106 -13.16 10.67 12.92
N ILE A 107 -12.71 10.17 11.78
CA ILE A 107 -11.41 10.51 11.19
C ILE A 107 -11.66 11.19 9.84
N PRO A 108 -11.01 12.34 9.56
CA PRO A 108 -11.14 13.00 8.27
C PRO A 108 -10.60 12.13 7.12
N GLN A 109 -11.38 12.05 6.03
CA GLN A 109 -10.90 11.52 4.75
C GLN A 109 -9.64 12.28 4.27
N PRO A 110 -8.66 11.62 3.61
CA PRO A 110 -8.59 10.19 3.28
C PRO A 110 -7.94 9.33 4.39
N LEU A 111 -7.85 9.80 5.63
CA LEU A 111 -7.23 9.04 6.74
C LEU A 111 -8.17 8.00 7.36
N GLN A 112 -9.20 7.59 6.63
CA GLN A 112 -10.12 6.54 7.05
C GLN A 112 -10.00 5.38 6.07
N ALA A 113 -9.81 4.18 6.60
CA ALA A 113 -9.73 2.99 5.78
C ALA A 113 -11.05 2.72 5.03
N GLU A 114 -10.95 2.36 3.76
CA GLU A 114 -12.10 2.03 2.93
C GLU A 114 -12.87 0.83 3.48
N ALA A 115 -14.21 0.95 3.51
CA ALA A 115 -15.08 -0.08 4.10
C ALA A 115 -14.88 -1.47 3.47
N ALA A 116 -14.62 -1.53 2.16
CA ALA A 116 -14.36 -2.77 1.45
C ALA A 116 -13.04 -3.45 1.86
N MET A 117 -12.12 -2.72 2.51
CA MET A 117 -10.76 -3.15 2.80
C MET A 117 -10.51 -3.38 4.29
N GLN A 118 -11.50 -3.29 5.19
CA GLN A 118 -11.29 -3.35 6.65
C GLN A 118 -10.95 -4.75 7.21
N GLY A 119 -11.07 -5.82 6.42
CA GLY A 119 -11.06 -7.21 6.91
C GLY A 119 -9.72 -7.97 6.86
N GLY A 120 -8.65 -7.38 6.34
CA GLY A 120 -7.35 -8.06 6.23
C GLY A 120 -6.69 -8.34 7.59
N ALA A 121 -6.06 -9.51 7.75
CA ALA A 121 -5.30 -9.86 8.97
C ALA A 121 -4.07 -8.96 9.15
N LEU A 122 -3.39 -8.63 8.05
CA LEU A 122 -2.32 -7.64 8.04
C LEU A 122 -2.90 -6.25 7.86
N ARG A 123 -2.62 -5.36 8.82
CA ARG A 123 -2.94 -3.94 8.77
C ARG A 123 -1.68 -3.11 8.97
N ILE A 124 -1.76 -1.84 8.61
CA ILE A 124 -0.68 -0.89 8.82
C ILE A 124 -1.19 0.37 9.52
N VAL A 125 -0.35 0.94 10.38
CA VAL A 125 -0.51 2.25 11.01
C VAL A 125 0.52 3.19 10.37
N PRO A 126 0.11 4.21 9.60
CA PRO A 126 1.03 5.13 8.93
C PRO A 126 1.86 5.96 9.92
N LEU A 127 3.17 6.04 9.64
CA LEU A 127 4.15 6.84 10.36
C LEU A 127 4.88 7.76 9.38
N LEU A 128 5.21 8.98 9.81
CA LEU A 128 6.05 9.89 9.03
C LEU A 128 7.09 10.53 9.96
N LEU A 129 8.36 10.30 9.67
CA LEU A 129 9.46 11.05 10.28
C LEU A 129 9.86 12.16 9.32
N ALA A 130 10.08 13.38 9.80
CA ALA A 130 10.56 14.43 8.92
C ALA A 130 11.40 15.51 9.61
N GLY A 131 12.31 16.14 8.87
CA GLY A 131 13.28 17.11 9.36
C GLY A 131 14.57 17.07 8.53
N GLU A 132 15.53 17.92 8.89
CA GLU A 132 16.76 18.14 8.09
C GLU A 132 17.62 16.88 7.90
N ASN A 133 17.53 15.89 8.81
CA ASN A 133 18.28 14.63 8.74
C ASN A 133 17.44 13.41 8.31
N ALA A 134 16.23 13.62 7.80
CA ALA A 134 15.31 12.52 7.50
C ALA A 134 15.89 11.50 6.52
N ALA A 135 16.55 11.92 5.44
CA ALA A 135 17.16 11.00 4.47
C ALA A 135 18.17 10.04 5.12
N ALA A 136 19.11 10.56 5.90
CA ALA A 136 20.14 9.74 6.58
C ALA A 136 19.53 8.80 7.62
N VAL A 137 18.50 9.24 8.35
CA VAL A 137 17.74 8.38 9.27
C VAL A 137 16.98 7.29 8.50
N GLY A 138 16.41 7.63 7.35
CA GLY A 138 15.70 6.69 6.47
C GLY A 138 16.60 5.55 5.99
N GLU A 139 17.81 5.84 5.53
CA GLU A 139 18.78 4.82 5.11
C GLU A 139 19.15 3.85 6.25
N GLN A 140 19.30 4.38 7.47
CA GLN A 140 19.57 3.57 8.66
C GLN A 140 18.36 2.69 9.02
N LEU A 141 17.15 3.25 8.97
CA LEU A 141 15.93 2.51 9.24
C LEU A 141 15.71 1.39 8.21
N GLU A 142 15.88 1.66 6.92
CA GLU A 142 15.78 0.66 5.85
C GLU A 142 16.71 -0.54 6.11
N THR A 143 17.93 -0.26 6.59
CA THR A 143 18.90 -1.32 6.91
C THR A 143 18.50 -2.11 8.16
N LEU A 144 18.05 -1.42 9.21
CA LEU A 144 17.85 -2.02 10.54
C LEU A 144 16.48 -2.70 10.71
N LEU A 145 15.41 -2.16 10.10
CA LEU A 145 14.05 -2.64 10.31
C LEU A 145 13.78 -4.03 9.71
N LEU A 146 14.54 -4.42 8.69
CA LEU A 146 14.51 -5.77 8.11
C LEU A 146 14.72 -6.86 9.17
N GLU A 147 15.77 -6.70 10.00
CA GLU A 147 16.16 -7.70 11.01
C GLU A 147 15.62 -7.37 12.41
N ARG A 148 15.56 -6.08 12.76
CA ARG A 148 15.29 -5.60 14.13
C ARG A 148 14.01 -4.78 14.25
N GLY A 149 13.15 -4.81 13.24
CA GLY A 149 11.94 -4.00 13.20
C GLY A 149 10.80 -4.46 14.10
N MET A 150 10.90 -5.60 14.80
CA MET A 150 9.84 -6.01 15.74
C MET A 150 9.64 -4.95 16.82
N ALA A 151 8.38 -4.55 17.04
CA ALA A 151 8.05 -3.64 18.10
C ALA A 151 8.32 -4.29 19.46
N ARG A 152 8.65 -3.46 20.45
CA ARG A 152 8.87 -3.97 21.81
C ARG A 152 7.58 -4.50 22.40
N ALA A 153 7.70 -5.41 23.37
CA ALA A 153 6.56 -6.07 23.99
C ALA A 153 5.56 -5.06 24.60
N GLU A 154 6.06 -3.98 25.20
CA GLU A 154 5.24 -2.92 25.77
C GLU A 154 4.43 -2.17 24.70
N THR A 155 5.03 -1.90 23.54
CA THR A 155 4.36 -1.24 22.42
C THR A 155 3.33 -2.16 21.77
N ALA A 156 3.67 -3.43 21.58
CA ALA A 156 2.74 -4.44 21.07
C ALA A 156 1.54 -4.62 22.01
N LEU A 157 1.77 -4.70 23.32
CA LEU A 157 0.71 -4.79 24.32
C LEU A 157 -0.20 -3.56 24.28
N LEU A 158 0.38 -2.36 24.23
CA LEU A 158 -0.39 -1.12 24.13
C LEU A 158 -1.22 -1.06 22.84
N ALA A 159 -0.68 -1.51 21.71
CA ALA A 159 -1.41 -1.57 20.46
C ALA A 159 -2.62 -2.53 20.56
N GLN A 160 -2.45 -3.71 21.17
CA GLN A 160 -3.56 -4.65 21.39
C GLN A 160 -4.66 -4.04 22.25
N GLU A 161 -4.30 -3.40 23.35
CA GLU A 161 -5.25 -2.75 24.25
C GLU A 161 -5.98 -1.59 23.55
N ALA A 162 -5.25 -0.78 22.80
CA ALA A 162 -5.78 0.39 22.10
C ALA A 162 -6.75 0.00 20.98
N PHE A 163 -6.41 -0.99 20.17
CA PHE A 163 -7.25 -1.49 19.07
C PHE A 163 -8.28 -2.54 19.52
N ALA A 164 -8.29 -2.93 20.80
CA ALA A 164 -9.16 -3.95 21.37
C ALA A 164 -9.13 -5.29 20.61
N THR A 165 -7.94 -5.68 20.13
CA THR A 165 -7.73 -6.96 19.42
C THR A 165 -6.39 -7.58 19.75
N ARG A 166 -6.20 -8.86 19.41
CA ARG A 166 -4.94 -9.57 19.62
C ARG A 166 -4.06 -9.50 18.37
N VAL A 167 -2.77 -9.27 18.57
CA VAL A 167 -1.75 -9.28 17.51
C VAL A 167 -0.95 -10.57 17.59
N GLU A 168 -0.64 -11.14 16.43
CA GLU A 168 0.39 -12.16 16.27
C GLU A 168 1.76 -11.49 16.17
N HIS A 169 1.89 -10.47 15.32
CA HIS A 169 3.11 -9.70 15.14
C HIS A 169 2.85 -8.20 15.07
N VAL A 170 3.79 -7.42 15.61
CA VAL A 170 3.85 -5.96 15.45
C VAL A 170 5.26 -5.60 15.03
N ARG A 171 5.42 -4.91 13.90
CA ARG A 171 6.74 -4.50 13.41
C ARG A 171 6.72 -3.18 12.67
N TYR A 172 7.82 -2.46 12.73
CA TYR A 172 8.07 -1.27 11.92
C TYR A 172 8.66 -1.68 10.58
N LEU A 173 8.22 -1.00 9.53
CA LEU A 173 8.72 -1.13 8.16
C LEU A 173 8.87 0.27 7.57
N THR A 174 9.86 0.46 6.70
CA THR A 174 9.78 1.58 5.76
C THR A 174 8.69 1.29 4.73
N ILE A 175 8.30 2.29 3.95
CA ILE A 175 7.34 2.08 2.87
C ILE A 175 7.89 1.14 1.78
N HIS A 176 9.21 1.14 1.57
CA HIS A 176 9.87 0.26 0.60
C HIS A 176 9.92 -1.18 1.10
N ASP A 177 10.19 -1.40 2.40
CA ASP A 177 10.07 -2.71 3.04
C ASP A 177 8.63 -3.26 2.94
N LEU A 178 7.62 -2.40 3.16
CA LEU A 178 6.21 -2.78 2.98
C LEU A 178 5.94 -3.20 1.52
N ALA A 179 6.43 -2.43 0.54
CA ALA A 179 6.28 -2.75 -0.87
C ALA A 179 6.95 -4.10 -1.22
N ALA A 180 8.17 -4.33 -0.73
CA ALA A 180 8.89 -5.59 -0.93
C ALA A 180 8.17 -6.79 -0.29
N MET A 181 7.61 -6.61 0.92
CA MET A 181 6.79 -7.62 1.58
C MET A 181 5.52 -7.94 0.77
N MET A 182 4.83 -6.91 0.27
CA MET A 182 3.63 -7.10 -0.55
C MET A 182 3.95 -7.77 -1.90
N ALA A 183 5.08 -7.44 -2.53
CA ALA A 183 5.56 -8.12 -3.73
C ALA A 183 5.71 -9.63 -3.51
N LEU A 184 6.29 -10.04 -2.38
CA LEU A 184 6.44 -11.45 -2.01
C LEU A 184 5.08 -12.12 -1.74
N GLN A 185 4.18 -11.44 -1.04
CA GLN A 185 2.83 -11.96 -0.79
C GLN A 185 2.06 -12.17 -2.10
N TYR A 186 2.11 -11.18 -3.00
CA TYR A 186 1.48 -11.28 -4.32
C TYR A 186 2.11 -12.39 -5.16
N ARG A 187 3.43 -12.57 -5.13
CA ARG A 187 4.06 -13.73 -5.76
C ARG A 187 3.49 -15.05 -5.25
N ASN A 188 3.35 -15.21 -3.93
CA ASN A 188 2.80 -16.44 -3.34
C ASN A 188 1.33 -16.67 -3.71
N MET A 189 0.59 -15.61 -4.05
CA MET A 189 -0.79 -15.65 -4.55
C MET A 189 -0.89 -15.76 -6.08
N GLY A 190 0.25 -15.87 -6.78
CA GLY A 190 0.32 -15.90 -8.24
C GLY A 190 0.02 -14.55 -8.90
N LEU A 191 0.11 -13.43 -8.19
CA LEU A 191 -0.14 -12.06 -8.66
C LEU A 191 1.17 -11.33 -9.05
N GLU A 192 2.31 -12.01 -9.08
CA GLU A 192 3.60 -11.41 -9.47
C GLU A 192 3.56 -10.66 -10.83
N PRO A 193 2.89 -11.16 -11.89
CA PRO A 193 2.80 -10.41 -13.14
C PRO A 193 2.12 -9.05 -13.00
N LEU A 194 1.12 -8.94 -12.10
CA LEU A 194 0.40 -7.70 -11.86
C LEU A 194 1.21 -6.73 -11.00
N TRP A 195 2.00 -7.25 -10.05
CA TRP A 195 2.85 -6.41 -9.19
C TRP A 195 3.77 -5.50 -10.01
N GLY A 196 4.33 -5.97 -11.13
CA GLY A 196 5.19 -5.13 -11.97
C GLY A 196 4.53 -3.84 -12.47
N LEU A 197 3.21 -3.85 -12.72
CA LEU A 197 2.47 -2.63 -13.06
C LEU A 197 2.27 -1.74 -11.84
N ILE A 198 1.87 -2.32 -10.72
CA ILE A 198 1.65 -1.60 -9.46
C ILE A 198 2.96 -0.93 -8.99
N GLU A 199 4.07 -1.66 -9.00
CA GLU A 199 5.39 -1.16 -8.66
C GLU A 199 5.84 -0.03 -9.58
N THR A 200 5.59 -0.15 -10.90
CA THR A 200 5.89 0.93 -11.84
C THR A 200 5.09 2.19 -11.50
N ALA A 201 3.80 2.06 -11.19
CA ALA A 201 2.96 3.19 -10.79
C ALA A 201 3.43 3.83 -9.46
N LEU A 202 3.95 3.02 -8.53
CA LEU A 202 4.43 3.49 -7.23
C LEU A 202 5.79 4.19 -7.31
N LEU A 203 6.76 3.56 -7.96
CA LEU A 203 8.18 3.94 -7.88
C LEU A 203 8.68 4.70 -9.12
N ALA A 204 7.94 4.62 -10.22
CA ALA A 204 8.30 5.29 -11.47
C ALA A 204 7.09 6.00 -12.10
N PRO A 205 6.45 6.94 -11.37
CA PRO A 205 5.26 7.63 -11.84
C PRO A 205 5.49 8.28 -13.21
N GLY A 206 4.53 8.09 -14.11
CA GLY A 206 4.60 8.55 -15.50
C GLY A 206 5.33 7.60 -16.46
N LYS A 207 5.98 6.53 -15.98
CA LYS A 207 6.47 5.47 -16.87
C LYS A 207 5.34 4.54 -17.28
N ALA A 208 5.40 4.10 -18.53
CA ALA A 208 4.51 3.09 -19.06
C ALA A 208 5.10 1.68 -18.82
N ALA A 209 4.21 0.69 -18.64
CA ALA A 209 4.60 -0.71 -18.47
C ALA A 209 3.55 -1.65 -19.09
N TRP A 210 4.00 -2.84 -19.49
CA TRP A 210 3.15 -3.87 -20.08
C TRP A 210 3.10 -5.10 -19.19
N LEU A 211 1.90 -5.69 -19.09
CA LEU A 211 1.73 -7.10 -18.73
C LEU A 211 1.31 -7.82 -20.01
N ASP A 212 2.27 -8.48 -20.65
CA ASP A 212 2.06 -9.29 -21.86
C ASP A 212 2.71 -10.67 -21.68
N ALA A 213 2.00 -11.55 -20.99
CA ALA A 213 2.47 -12.91 -20.70
C ALA A 213 1.30 -13.89 -20.69
N PRO A 214 0.87 -14.43 -21.86
CA PRO A 214 -0.18 -15.45 -21.90
C PRO A 214 0.13 -16.60 -20.92
N PRO A 215 -0.86 -17.09 -20.16
CA PRO A 215 -2.30 -16.87 -20.31
C PRO A 215 -2.86 -15.63 -19.60
N GLU A 216 -2.02 -14.75 -19.06
CA GLU A 216 -2.48 -13.57 -18.33
C GLU A 216 -3.20 -12.54 -19.23
N PRO A 217 -4.19 -11.80 -18.70
CA PRO A 217 -4.81 -10.68 -19.40
C PRO A 217 -3.78 -9.66 -19.86
N LEU A 218 -3.88 -9.21 -21.12
CA LEU A 218 -3.05 -8.14 -21.65
C LEU A 218 -3.43 -6.81 -20.99
N LEU A 219 -2.48 -6.23 -20.26
CA LEU A 219 -2.63 -4.94 -19.59
C LEU A 219 -1.54 -3.96 -20.04
N TYR A 220 -1.88 -2.68 -20.10
CA TYR A 220 -0.96 -1.58 -20.38
C TYR A 220 -1.15 -0.45 -19.39
N LEU A 221 -0.13 -0.18 -18.57
CA LEU A 221 -0.08 1.00 -17.70
C LEU A 221 0.46 2.18 -18.49
N THR A 222 -0.25 3.31 -18.47
CA THR A 222 0.22 4.59 -19.00
C THR A 222 -0.46 5.75 -18.26
N ASN A 223 0.27 6.83 -17.99
CA ASN A 223 -0.26 8.03 -17.32
C ASN A 223 -1.02 7.77 -16.00
N GLY A 224 -0.65 6.70 -15.26
CA GLY A 224 -1.31 6.33 -14.01
C GLY A 224 -2.64 5.58 -14.18
N GLU A 225 -3.01 5.20 -15.40
CA GLU A 225 -4.18 4.38 -15.73
C GLU A 225 -3.73 3.05 -16.34
N VAL A 226 -4.43 1.97 -16.00
CA VAL A 226 -4.25 0.65 -16.62
C VAL A 226 -5.33 0.41 -17.66
N ARG A 227 -4.94 -0.06 -18.83
CA ARG A 227 -5.84 -0.43 -19.92
C ARG A 227 -5.80 -1.94 -20.10
N ALA A 228 -6.96 -2.58 -20.07
CA ALA A 228 -7.12 -4.01 -20.27
C ALA A 228 -7.76 -4.30 -21.63
N GLY A 229 -7.19 -5.26 -22.36
CA GLY A 229 -7.81 -5.77 -23.58
C GLY A 229 -9.06 -6.60 -23.25
N LEU A 230 -10.23 -6.14 -23.69
CA LEU A 230 -11.48 -6.88 -23.66
C LEU A 230 -11.68 -7.59 -25.00
N PHE A 231 -11.25 -8.85 -25.07
CA PHE A 231 -11.21 -9.59 -26.32
C PHE A 231 -12.58 -10.15 -26.72
N SER A 232 -12.96 -9.94 -27.99
CA SER A 232 -14.01 -10.72 -28.64
C SER A 232 -13.64 -12.22 -28.67
N ASP A 233 -14.62 -13.12 -28.81
CA ASP A 233 -14.35 -14.57 -28.79
C ASP A 233 -13.32 -15.01 -29.83
N ALA A 234 -13.39 -14.44 -31.03
CA ALA A 234 -12.44 -14.73 -32.11
C ALA A 234 -11.03 -14.19 -31.77
N ALA A 235 -10.90 -12.94 -31.31
CA ALA A 235 -9.60 -12.37 -30.92
C ALA A 235 -8.99 -13.08 -29.71
N TRP A 236 -9.83 -13.47 -28.74
CA TRP A 236 -9.40 -14.23 -27.58
C TRP A 236 -8.85 -15.59 -28.00
N ARG A 237 -9.52 -16.29 -28.92
CA ARG A 237 -9.07 -17.58 -29.44
C ARG A 237 -7.75 -17.45 -30.20
N GLU A 238 -7.61 -16.43 -31.05
CA GLU A 238 -6.37 -16.16 -31.80
C GLU A 238 -5.17 -15.96 -30.86
N ARG A 239 -5.37 -15.28 -29.73
CA ARG A 239 -4.29 -14.91 -28.81
C ARG A 239 -4.02 -15.94 -27.70
N TYR A 240 -5.06 -16.50 -27.11
CA TYR A 240 -4.98 -17.35 -25.91
C TYR A 240 -5.43 -18.80 -26.15
N GLY A 241 -6.11 -19.08 -27.26
CA GLY A 241 -6.66 -20.41 -27.55
C GLY A 241 -5.61 -21.45 -27.90
N GLY A 242 -4.41 -21.04 -28.34
CA GLY A 242 -3.38 -21.94 -28.83
C GLY A 242 -3.90 -22.85 -29.94
N ASP A 243 -3.50 -24.13 -29.91
CA ASP A 243 -3.96 -25.14 -30.87
C ASP A 243 -5.28 -25.82 -30.48
N GLU A 244 -5.97 -25.36 -29.42
CA GLU A 244 -7.18 -26.01 -28.93
C GLU A 244 -8.35 -25.85 -29.93
N GLN A 245 -9.02 -26.97 -30.19
CA GLN A 245 -10.12 -27.06 -31.15
C GLN A 245 -11.44 -27.49 -30.50
N ASP A 246 -11.42 -28.14 -29.34
CA ASP A 246 -12.62 -28.54 -28.61
C ASP A 246 -13.38 -27.31 -28.08
N PRO A 247 -14.61 -27.05 -28.56
CA PRO A 247 -15.42 -25.93 -28.09
C PRO A 247 -15.67 -25.93 -26.59
N ALA A 248 -15.86 -27.10 -25.98
CA ALA A 248 -16.13 -27.20 -24.55
C ALA A 248 -14.90 -26.82 -23.72
N ARG A 249 -13.71 -27.18 -24.19
CA ARG A 249 -12.45 -26.82 -23.54
C ARG A 249 -12.11 -25.34 -23.73
N LEU A 250 -12.33 -24.79 -24.92
CA LEU A 250 -12.17 -23.34 -25.18
C LEU A 250 -13.07 -22.50 -24.26
N ALA A 251 -14.33 -22.88 -24.09
CA ALA A 251 -15.26 -22.18 -23.20
C ALA A 251 -14.77 -22.20 -21.73
N ARG A 252 -14.20 -23.31 -21.26
CA ARG A 252 -13.61 -23.39 -19.91
C ARG A 252 -12.38 -22.49 -19.76
N LEU A 253 -11.47 -22.52 -20.73
CA LEU A 253 -10.29 -21.66 -20.74
C LEU A 253 -10.67 -20.16 -20.74
N ARG A 254 -11.68 -19.79 -21.53
CA ARG A 254 -12.25 -18.44 -21.51
C ARG A 254 -12.81 -18.07 -20.13
N GLY A 255 -13.55 -18.98 -19.50
CA GLY A 255 -14.05 -18.77 -18.13
C GLY A 255 -12.94 -18.51 -17.11
N PHE A 256 -11.82 -19.25 -17.18
CA PHE A 256 -10.64 -18.99 -16.33
C PHE A 256 -10.01 -17.63 -16.63
N PHE A 257 -9.89 -17.26 -17.91
CA PHE A 257 -9.37 -15.95 -18.31
C PHE A 257 -10.23 -14.80 -17.76
N ASP A 258 -11.55 -14.88 -17.91
CA ASP A 258 -12.46 -13.82 -17.43
C ASP A 258 -12.42 -13.73 -15.89
N ALA A 259 -12.29 -14.86 -15.19
CA ALA A 259 -12.10 -14.87 -13.73
C ALA A 259 -10.76 -14.22 -13.34
N ARG A 260 -9.70 -14.48 -14.11
CA ARG A 260 -8.38 -13.88 -13.90
C ARG A 260 -8.38 -12.38 -14.13
N LEU A 261 -9.05 -11.89 -15.18
CA LEU A 261 -9.22 -10.46 -15.43
C LEU A 261 -9.97 -9.75 -14.29
N ARG A 262 -11.04 -10.36 -13.76
CA ARG A 262 -11.75 -9.82 -12.57
C ARG A 262 -10.86 -9.80 -11.33
N GLN A 263 -10.03 -10.82 -11.13
CA GLN A 263 -9.07 -10.84 -10.02
C GLN A 263 -8.08 -9.68 -10.13
N PHE A 264 -7.51 -9.44 -11.32
CA PHE A 264 -6.60 -8.32 -11.54
C PHE A 264 -7.29 -6.97 -11.35
N ALA A 265 -8.52 -6.82 -11.84
CA ALA A 265 -9.30 -5.60 -11.65
C ALA A 265 -9.50 -5.26 -10.17
N ALA A 266 -9.85 -6.24 -9.33
CA ALA A 266 -10.03 -6.02 -7.89
C ALA A 266 -8.74 -5.59 -7.19
N VAL A 267 -7.59 -6.15 -7.58
CA VAL A 267 -6.28 -5.77 -7.02
C VAL A 267 -5.87 -4.37 -7.48
N LEU A 268 -6.11 -4.02 -8.75
CA LEU A 268 -5.86 -2.66 -9.25
C LEU A 268 -6.73 -1.62 -8.54
N GLU A 269 -8.01 -1.93 -8.32
CA GLU A 269 -8.95 -1.09 -7.56
C GLU A 269 -8.46 -0.87 -6.12
N ALA A 270 -8.01 -1.91 -5.42
CA ALA A 270 -7.42 -1.81 -4.08
C ALA A 270 -6.23 -0.82 -4.02
N HIS A 271 -5.41 -0.78 -5.07
CA HIS A 271 -4.28 0.14 -5.24
C HIS A 271 -4.64 1.50 -5.85
N ASP A 272 -5.94 1.78 -6.05
CA ASP A 272 -6.44 3.02 -6.67
C ASP A 272 -5.81 3.29 -8.05
N LEU A 273 -5.64 2.21 -8.83
CA LEU A 273 -5.21 2.27 -10.22
C LEU A 273 -6.44 2.16 -11.13
N PRO A 274 -6.86 3.25 -11.81
CA PRO A 274 -7.99 3.22 -12.72
C PRO A 274 -7.81 2.16 -13.81
N LEU A 275 -8.88 1.42 -14.10
CA LEU A 275 -8.89 0.37 -15.11
C LEU A 275 -9.88 0.71 -16.23
N LEU A 276 -9.34 0.90 -17.43
CA LEU A 276 -10.11 1.07 -18.67
C LEU A 276 -10.15 -0.26 -19.43
N TYR A 277 -11.35 -0.72 -19.79
CA TYR A 277 -11.52 -1.86 -20.70
C TYR A 277 -11.60 -1.37 -22.15
N VAL A 278 -10.79 -1.97 -23.02
CA VAL A 278 -10.70 -1.59 -24.43
C VAL A 278 -11.03 -2.80 -25.30
N ASP A 279 -12.06 -2.66 -26.15
CA ASP A 279 -12.52 -3.75 -27.02
C ASP A 279 -11.44 -4.14 -28.05
N ILE A 280 -11.14 -5.45 -28.12
CA ILE A 280 -10.19 -6.02 -29.08
C ILE A 280 -10.93 -6.96 -30.04
N ALA A 281 -11.04 -6.51 -31.29
CA ALA A 281 -11.58 -7.28 -32.40
C ALA A 281 -10.55 -8.25 -32.99
N ALA A 282 -11.03 -9.31 -33.66
CA ALA A 282 -10.15 -10.27 -34.34
C ALA A 282 -9.39 -9.61 -35.49
N GLY A 283 -8.15 -10.06 -35.72
CA GLY A 283 -7.26 -9.48 -36.73
C GLY A 283 -6.69 -8.09 -36.41
N CYS A 284 -7.01 -7.48 -35.26
CA CYS A 284 -6.37 -6.26 -34.79
C CYS A 284 -5.11 -6.59 -33.95
N ASP A 285 -4.08 -5.75 -34.03
CA ASP A 285 -2.97 -5.81 -33.07
C ASP A 285 -3.40 -5.19 -31.73
N ALA A 286 -3.64 -6.05 -30.75
CA ALA A 286 -4.11 -5.67 -29.43
C ALA A 286 -3.20 -4.65 -28.73
N LYS A 287 -1.88 -4.70 -28.96
CA LYS A 287 -0.96 -3.73 -28.33
C LYS A 287 -1.12 -2.34 -28.92
N THR A 288 -1.22 -2.24 -30.24
CA THR A 288 -1.46 -0.97 -30.92
C THR A 288 -2.78 -0.36 -30.45
N VAL A 289 -3.86 -1.16 -30.38
CA VAL A 289 -5.17 -0.67 -29.90
C VAL A 289 -5.10 -0.14 -28.46
N LEU A 290 -4.41 -0.82 -27.54
CA LEU A 290 -4.29 -0.36 -26.16
C LEU A 290 -3.43 0.91 -26.00
N MET A 291 -2.45 1.13 -26.88
CA MET A 291 -1.65 2.36 -26.87
C MET A 291 -2.44 3.57 -27.37
N GLU A 292 -3.37 3.37 -28.31
CA GLU A 292 -4.13 4.43 -28.97
C GLU A 292 -5.44 4.81 -28.27
N ALA A 293 -5.96 3.92 -27.40
CA ALA A 293 -7.10 4.21 -26.53
C ALA A 293 -6.84 5.39 -25.58
#